data_AF-A0A350PUV7-F1
#
_entry.id   AF-A0A350PUV7-F1
#
_cell.length_a   1.000
_cell.length_b   1.000
_cell.length_c   1.000
_cell.angle_alpha   90.00
_cell.angle_beta   90.00
_cell.angle_gamma   90.00
#
_symmetry.space_group_name_H-M   'P 1'
#
loop_
_entity.id
_entity.type
_entity.pdbx_description
1 polymer ?
#
loop_
_entity_poly.entity_id
_entity_poly.type
_entity_poly.pdbx_seq_one_letter_code
_entity_poly.pdbx_strand_id
1 'polypeptide(L)'
;MKRLVALAILLFLLFAPLAGYPVYFKEQYYRLYHLHYIQYPDDTIENIYWLELARDADFCNPLYALARIPDQRHWEKYRYLMNMHIELKLIEQHLYLGAKFDKQVAYFYNAPWKRENLESLAIAETAYRAALAYWNTARDWALKAEAIRWLELPEVQNWADDAFRIAGGELDYAHIIGRQLERLARVRADFEAMDANSY
;
A
#
# COMPACT_ATOMS: atom_id res chain seq x y z
N MET A 1 -32.93 29.63 35.87
CA MET A 1 -32.40 28.39 36.50
C MET A 1 -32.59 27.14 35.63
N LYS A 2 -33.81 26.73 35.25
CA LYS A 2 -34.04 25.51 34.45
C LYS A 2 -33.24 25.42 33.13
N ARG A 3 -33.10 26.54 32.40
CA ARG A 3 -32.31 26.61 31.15
C ARG A 3 -30.80 26.47 31.36
N LEU A 4 -30.27 26.98 32.48
CA LEU A 4 -28.85 26.86 32.83
C LEU A 4 -28.51 25.43 33.27
N VAL A 5 -29.42 24.77 34.00
CA VAL A 5 -29.28 23.36 34.37
C VAL A 5 -29.33 22.47 33.12
N ALA A 6 -30.25 22.74 32.19
CA ALA A 6 -30.31 22.00 30.92
C ALA A 6 -29.03 22.19 30.08
N LEU A 7 -28.49 23.41 30.02
CA LEU A 7 -27.24 23.70 29.32
C LEU A 7 -26.04 22.99 29.97
N ALA A 8 -25.98 22.96 31.31
CA ALA A 8 -24.94 22.25 32.05
C ALA A 8 -24.99 20.74 31.83
N ILE A 9 -26.18 20.13 31.78
CA ILE A 9 -26.36 18.71 31.46
C ILE A 9 -25.93 18.41 30.02
N LEU A 10 -26.30 19.28 29.07
CA LEU A 10 -25.91 19.12 27.66
C LEU A 10 -24.39 19.19 27.49
N LEU A 11 -23.73 20.14 28.15
CA LEU A 11 -22.28 20.26 28.17
C LEU A 11 -21.63 19.03 28.81
N PHE A 12 -22.19 18.50 29.89
CA PHE A 12 -21.66 17.29 30.53
C PHE A 12 -21.75 16.05 29.64
N LEU A 13 -22.82 15.92 28.84
CA LEU A 13 -22.95 14.82 27.87
C LEU A 13 -21.96 14.92 26.69
N LEU A 14 -21.50 16.13 26.35
CA LEU A 14 -20.45 16.33 25.33
C LEU A 14 -19.05 15.88 25.80
N PHE A 15 -18.84 15.72 27.12
CA PHE A 15 -17.59 15.23 27.69
C PHE A 15 -17.62 13.74 28.07
N ALA A 16 -18.71 13.02 27.76
CA ALA A 16 -18.75 11.58 27.97
C ALA A 16 -17.69 10.91 27.06
N PRO A 17 -16.74 10.13 27.61
CA PRO A 17 -15.74 9.46 26.80
C PRO A 17 -16.45 8.43 25.90
N LEU A 18 -16.31 8.61 24.58
CA LEU A 18 -16.72 7.59 23.63
C LEU A 18 -15.74 6.42 23.72
N ALA A 19 -16.26 5.21 23.82
CA ALA A 19 -15.42 4.01 23.79
C ALA A 19 -14.82 3.88 22.38
N GLY A 20 -13.51 4.15 22.26
CA GLY A 20 -12.76 3.75 21.08
C GLY A 20 -12.65 2.23 21.05
N TYR A 21 -13.08 1.60 19.97
CA TYR A 21 -12.87 0.16 19.80
C TYR A 21 -11.41 -0.08 19.42
N PRO A 22 -10.67 -0.86 20.22
CA PRO A 22 -9.32 -1.24 19.86
C PRO A 22 -9.30 -2.08 18.58
N VAL A 23 -8.25 -1.87 17.78
CA VAL A 23 -8.01 -2.55 16.51
C VAL A 23 -7.07 -3.72 16.78
N TYR A 24 -7.45 -4.92 16.36
CA TYR A 24 -6.70 -6.14 16.63
C TYR A 24 -6.46 -6.99 15.39
N PHE A 25 -7.43 -7.02 14.48
CA PHE A 25 -7.43 -7.98 13.39
C PHE A 25 -6.99 -7.35 12.07
N LYS A 26 -6.42 -8.20 11.21
CA LYS A 26 -5.97 -7.87 9.85
C LYS A 26 -7.02 -7.10 9.05
N GLU A 27 -8.28 -7.52 9.07
CA GLU A 27 -9.39 -6.84 8.38
C GLU A 27 -9.67 -5.44 8.92
N GLN A 28 -9.49 -5.24 10.23
CA GLN A 28 -9.74 -3.96 10.86
C GLN A 28 -8.61 -2.98 10.51
N TYR A 29 -7.35 -3.40 10.58
CA TYR A 29 -6.21 -2.59 10.12
C TYR A 29 -6.31 -2.28 8.63
N TYR A 30 -6.67 -3.27 7.80
CA TYR A 30 -6.88 -3.05 6.37
C TYR A 30 -7.97 -2.01 6.07
N ARG A 31 -9.00 -1.88 6.93
CA ARG A 31 -10.03 -0.85 6.77
C ARG A 31 -9.56 0.56 7.12
N LEU A 32 -8.43 0.71 7.82
CA LEU A 32 -7.82 2.01 8.09
C LEU A 32 -6.97 2.50 6.91
N TYR A 33 -6.54 1.60 6.03
CA TYR A 33 -5.99 1.97 4.73
C TYR A 33 -7.06 2.68 3.90
N HIS A 34 -6.68 3.80 3.28
CA HIS A 34 -7.57 4.58 2.43
C HIS A 34 -6.84 5.29 1.31
N LEU A 35 -7.50 5.42 0.16
CA LEU A 35 -6.97 6.15 -0.97
C LEU A 35 -7.37 7.62 -0.87
N HIS A 36 -6.39 8.51 -0.67
CA HIS A 36 -6.63 9.95 -0.75
C HIS A 36 -6.71 10.41 -2.22
N TYR A 37 -7.55 11.40 -2.48
CA TYR A 37 -7.62 12.03 -3.81
C TYR A 37 -6.30 12.71 -4.19
N ILE A 38 -5.72 13.48 -3.26
CA ILE A 38 -4.35 13.96 -3.35
C ILE A 38 -3.52 13.08 -2.44
N GLN A 39 -2.55 12.37 -3.00
CA GLN A 39 -1.67 11.50 -2.24
C GLN A 39 -0.39 12.26 -1.92
N TYR A 40 -0.26 12.79 -0.70
CA TYR A 40 1.00 13.33 -0.21
C TYR A 40 1.91 12.19 0.30
N PRO A 41 3.22 12.42 0.45
CA PRO A 41 4.11 11.42 1.04
C PRO A 41 3.63 10.93 2.41
N ASP A 42 3.13 11.84 3.25
CA ASP A 42 2.65 11.50 4.59
C ASP A 42 1.45 10.55 4.56
N ASP A 43 0.48 10.80 3.68
CA ASP A 43 -0.67 9.91 3.46
C ASP A 43 -0.23 8.50 3.04
N THR A 44 0.82 8.44 2.22
CA THR A 44 1.37 7.16 1.72
C THR A 44 2.10 6.41 2.83
N ILE A 45 2.86 7.13 3.66
CA ILE A 45 3.56 6.57 4.83
C ILE A 45 2.57 6.06 5.87
N GLU A 46 1.49 6.81 6.13
CA GLU A 46 0.40 6.36 7.00
C GLU A 46 -0.25 5.07 6.47
N ASN A 47 -0.56 5.01 5.18
CA ASN A 47 -1.10 3.80 4.58
C ASN A 47 -0.14 2.62 4.68
N ILE A 48 1.17 2.82 4.47
CA ILE A 48 2.19 1.77 4.67
C ILE A 48 2.15 1.26 6.11
N TYR A 49 2.07 2.17 7.08
CA TYR A 49 1.97 1.80 8.49
C TYR A 49 0.74 0.93 8.79
N TRP A 50 -0.45 1.32 8.33
CA TRP A 50 -1.66 0.52 8.54
C TRP A 50 -1.62 -0.83 7.84
N LEU A 51 -1.04 -0.89 6.63
CA LEU A 51 -0.92 -2.13 5.88
C LEU A 51 0.10 -3.10 6.48
N GLU A 52 1.22 -2.62 7.04
CA GLU A 52 2.18 -3.46 7.76
C GLU A 52 1.56 -4.02 9.06
N LEU A 53 0.81 -3.19 9.81
CA LEU A 53 0.05 -3.70 10.95
C LEU A 53 -0.97 -4.75 10.53
N ALA A 54 -1.66 -4.56 9.40
CA ALA A 54 -2.57 -5.56 8.86
C ALA A 54 -1.81 -6.84 8.49
N ARG A 55 -0.65 -6.74 7.85
CA ARG A 55 0.18 -7.87 7.43
C ARG A 55 0.58 -8.75 8.63
N ASP A 56 0.97 -8.14 9.73
CA ASP A 56 1.42 -8.84 10.94
C ASP A 56 0.28 -9.32 11.85
N ALA A 57 -0.91 -8.73 11.75
CA ALA A 57 -2.05 -9.08 12.59
C ALA A 57 -2.69 -10.44 12.24
N ASP A 58 -3.34 -11.04 13.24
CA ASP A 58 -4.18 -12.22 13.06
C ASP A 58 -5.46 -11.89 12.29
N PHE A 59 -6.00 -12.90 11.60
CA PHE A 59 -7.31 -12.80 10.96
C PHE A 59 -8.43 -12.73 12.00
N CYS A 60 -9.47 -11.97 11.69
CA CYS A 60 -10.71 -11.99 12.48
C CYS A 60 -11.44 -13.34 12.35
N ASN A 61 -12.48 -13.53 13.16
CA ASN A 61 -13.39 -14.66 12.97
C ASN A 61 -14.03 -14.61 11.56
N PRO A 62 -14.19 -15.74 10.84
CA PRO A 62 -14.78 -15.75 9.50
C PRO A 62 -16.13 -15.04 9.35
N LEU A 63 -16.91 -14.93 10.44
CA LEU A 63 -18.16 -14.16 10.48
C LEU A 63 -17.97 -12.68 10.15
N TYR A 64 -16.79 -12.12 10.41
CA TYR A 64 -16.46 -10.70 10.22
C TYR A 64 -15.52 -10.46 9.03
N ALA A 65 -15.27 -11.48 8.22
CA ALA A 65 -14.47 -11.39 7.00
C ALA A 65 -15.09 -10.39 6.00
N LEU A 66 -14.28 -9.95 5.03
CA LEU A 66 -14.70 -9.03 3.97
C LEU A 66 -15.49 -9.72 2.85
N ALA A 67 -15.68 -11.04 2.94
CA ALA A 67 -16.47 -11.84 2.04
C ALA A 67 -17.27 -12.87 2.83
N ARG A 68 -18.35 -13.42 2.24
CA ARG A 68 -19.11 -14.49 2.87
C ARG A 68 -18.30 -15.78 2.86
N ILE A 69 -18.11 -16.39 4.04
CA ILE A 69 -17.33 -17.62 4.20
C ILE A 69 -18.26 -18.80 4.55
N PRO A 70 -18.64 -19.64 3.57
CA PRO A 70 -19.54 -20.77 3.81
C PRO A 70 -18.87 -21.97 4.50
N ASP A 71 -17.57 -22.19 4.27
CA ASP A 71 -16.84 -23.34 4.80
C ASP A 71 -15.34 -23.05 4.98
N GLN A 72 -14.62 -24.04 5.53
CA GLN A 72 -13.19 -23.95 5.81
C GLN A 72 -12.32 -23.76 4.56
N ARG A 73 -12.73 -24.26 3.39
CA ARG A 73 -11.95 -24.10 2.16
C ARG A 73 -12.08 -22.70 1.59
N HIS A 74 -13.27 -22.10 1.68
CA HIS A 74 -13.46 -20.69 1.34
C HIS A 74 -12.69 -19.79 2.31
N TRP A 75 -12.63 -20.16 3.59
CA TRP A 75 -11.81 -19.45 4.56
C TRP A 75 -10.32 -19.50 4.21
N GLU A 76 -9.83 -20.67 3.81
CA GLU A 76 -8.46 -20.83 3.33
C GLU A 76 -8.17 -19.94 2.12
N LYS A 77 -9.03 -19.98 1.08
CA LYS A 77 -8.86 -19.12 -0.10
C LYS A 77 -8.88 -17.63 0.24
N TYR A 78 -9.82 -17.21 1.08
CA TYR A 78 -9.92 -15.82 1.52
C TYR A 78 -8.61 -15.34 2.18
N ARG A 79 -8.01 -16.15 3.05
CA ARG A 79 -6.73 -15.79 3.70
C ARG A 79 -5.58 -15.66 2.70
N TYR A 80 -5.53 -16.52 1.68
CA TYR A 80 -4.54 -16.39 0.61
C TYR A 80 -4.75 -15.10 -0.19
N LEU A 81 -5.98 -14.82 -0.61
CA LEU A 81 -6.31 -13.61 -1.36
C LEU A 81 -6.04 -12.34 -0.56
N MET A 82 -6.42 -12.30 0.72
CA MET A 82 -6.22 -11.12 1.55
C MET A 82 -4.74 -10.83 1.81
N ASN A 83 -3.95 -11.86 2.11
CA ASN A 83 -2.50 -11.68 2.30
C ASN A 83 -1.84 -11.21 1.00
N MET A 84 -2.16 -11.82 -0.16
CA MET A 84 -1.69 -11.32 -1.44
C MET A 84 -2.09 -9.85 -1.63
N HIS A 85 -3.36 -9.50 -1.40
CA HIS A 85 -3.87 -8.16 -1.64
C HIS A 85 -3.19 -7.11 -0.75
N ILE A 86 -2.93 -7.40 0.53
CA ILE A 86 -2.17 -6.51 1.41
C ILE A 86 -0.75 -6.28 0.86
N GLU A 87 -0.06 -7.34 0.42
CA GLU A 87 1.27 -7.22 -0.18
C GLU A 87 1.23 -6.36 -1.46
N LEU A 88 0.22 -6.55 -2.32
CA LEU A 88 0.03 -5.69 -3.51
C LEU A 88 -0.21 -4.23 -3.13
N LYS A 89 -0.97 -3.96 -2.06
CA LYS A 89 -1.19 -2.58 -1.59
C LYS A 89 0.08 -1.97 -1.00
N LEU A 90 0.92 -2.72 -0.31
CA LEU A 90 2.25 -2.26 0.12
C LEU A 90 3.13 -1.88 -1.08
N ILE A 91 3.15 -2.74 -2.12
CA ILE A 91 3.86 -2.45 -3.37
C ILE A 91 3.36 -1.13 -3.97
N GLU A 92 2.05 -0.97 -4.13
CA GLU A 92 1.45 0.26 -4.67
C GLU A 92 1.83 1.50 -3.85
N GLN A 93 1.75 1.44 -2.52
CA GLN A 93 2.11 2.59 -1.67
C GLN A 93 3.59 2.95 -1.83
N HIS A 94 4.49 1.98 -1.83
CA HIS A 94 5.90 2.26 -2.05
C HIS A 94 6.20 2.80 -3.45
N LEU A 95 5.47 2.36 -4.47
CA LEU A 95 5.55 2.93 -5.81
C LEU A 95 5.07 4.40 -5.84
N TYR A 96 3.96 4.72 -5.17
CA TYR A 96 3.47 6.10 -5.06
C TYR A 96 4.48 6.99 -4.32
N LEU A 97 5.07 6.49 -3.22
CA LEU A 97 6.09 7.21 -2.48
C LEU A 97 7.31 7.49 -3.36
N GLY A 98 7.82 6.47 -4.06
CA GLY A 98 8.98 6.62 -4.94
C GLY A 98 8.72 7.62 -6.06
N ALA A 99 7.53 7.60 -6.66
CA ALA A 99 7.15 8.54 -7.71
C ALA A 99 7.16 10.02 -7.26
N LYS A 100 7.04 10.33 -5.97
CA LYS A 100 7.15 11.71 -5.48
C LYS A 100 8.56 12.28 -5.57
N PHE A 101 9.56 11.41 -5.52
CA PHE A 101 10.96 11.80 -5.53
C PHE A 101 11.68 11.46 -6.83
N ASP A 102 11.05 10.70 -7.72
CA ASP A 102 11.61 10.35 -9.02
C ASP A 102 11.47 11.50 -10.02
N LYS A 103 12.60 12.04 -10.47
CA LYS A 103 12.67 13.16 -11.43
C LYS A 103 12.31 12.78 -12.85
N GLN A 104 12.26 11.48 -13.18
CA GLN A 104 11.97 10.88 -14.49
C GLN A 104 12.97 11.20 -15.62
N VAL A 105 13.47 12.44 -15.69
CA VAL A 105 14.36 12.99 -16.71
C VAL A 105 15.31 14.02 -16.07
N ALA A 106 16.57 14.02 -16.48
CA ALA A 106 17.56 15.01 -16.05
C ALA A 106 17.69 16.12 -17.11
N TYR A 107 17.06 17.27 -16.88
CA TYR A 107 17.16 18.43 -17.77
C TYR A 107 18.40 19.28 -17.46
N PHE A 108 18.97 19.94 -18.48
CA PHE A 108 20.17 20.80 -18.33
C PHE A 108 19.98 21.91 -17.28
N TYR A 109 18.79 22.54 -17.23
CA TYR A 109 18.49 23.59 -16.27
C TYR A 109 18.44 23.09 -14.81
N ASN A 110 18.45 21.78 -14.58
CA ASN A 110 18.54 21.22 -13.23
C ASN A 110 19.98 21.14 -12.70
N ALA A 111 21.00 21.47 -13.52
CA ALA A 111 22.41 21.39 -13.13
C ALA A 111 22.74 22.14 -11.82
N PRO A 112 22.19 23.35 -11.54
CA PRO A 112 22.42 24.04 -10.27
C PRO A 112 21.90 23.27 -9.03
N TRP A 113 20.91 22.40 -9.21
CA TRP A 113 20.28 21.59 -8.15
C TRP A 113 20.68 20.11 -8.26
N LYS A 114 21.84 19.81 -8.85
CA LYS A 114 22.33 18.44 -9.05
C LYS A 114 22.29 17.62 -7.76
N ARG A 115 22.78 18.17 -6.66
CA ARG A 115 22.85 17.49 -5.36
C ARG A 115 21.46 17.10 -4.87
N GLU A 116 20.53 18.03 -4.86
CA GLU A 116 19.15 17.83 -4.40
C GLU A 116 18.41 16.83 -5.30
N ASN A 117 18.66 16.86 -6.61
CA ASN A 117 18.10 15.87 -7.53
C ASN A 117 18.63 14.46 -7.26
N LEU A 118 19.94 14.31 -7.03
CA LEU A 118 20.54 13.02 -6.67
C LEU A 118 20.02 12.49 -5.33
N GLU A 119 19.86 13.35 -4.33
CA GLU A 119 19.23 13.01 -3.04
C GLU A 119 17.80 12.51 -3.24
N SER A 120 17.01 13.23 -4.05
CA SER A 120 15.64 12.83 -4.40
C SER A 120 15.60 11.46 -5.09
N LEU A 121 16.49 11.20 -6.06
CA LEU A 121 16.55 9.89 -6.73
C LEU A 121 16.95 8.75 -5.77
N ALA A 122 17.79 9.02 -4.77
CA ALA A 122 18.12 8.01 -3.76
C ALA A 122 16.91 7.62 -2.89
N ILE A 123 16.05 8.58 -2.55
CA ILE A 123 14.79 8.32 -1.84
C ILE A 123 13.85 7.47 -2.72
N ALA A 124 13.70 7.85 -3.99
CA ALA A 124 12.87 7.09 -4.94
C ALA A 124 13.35 5.63 -5.10
N GLU A 125 14.66 5.43 -5.24
CA GLU A 125 15.25 4.09 -5.33
C GLU A 125 14.97 3.25 -4.09
N THR A 126 15.08 3.84 -2.90
CA THR A 126 14.80 3.15 -1.63
C THR A 126 13.35 2.68 -1.59
N ALA A 127 12.41 3.53 -1.99
CA ALA A 127 10.99 3.18 -2.05
C ALA A 127 10.72 2.07 -3.07
N TYR A 128 11.28 2.14 -4.28
CA TYR A 128 11.11 1.08 -5.29
C TYR A 128 11.71 -0.26 -4.87
N ARG A 129 12.86 -0.25 -4.19
CA ARG A 129 13.46 -1.48 -3.64
C ARG A 129 12.61 -2.07 -2.51
N ALA A 130 12.01 -1.23 -1.66
CA ALA A 130 11.05 -1.68 -0.67
C ALA A 130 9.82 -2.33 -1.34
N ALA A 131 9.25 -1.70 -2.36
CA ALA A 131 8.15 -2.29 -3.15
C ALA A 131 8.53 -3.69 -3.67
N LEU A 132 9.73 -3.83 -4.24
CA LEU A 132 10.19 -5.11 -4.79
C LEU A 132 10.28 -6.23 -3.73
N ALA A 133 10.57 -5.89 -2.47
CA ALA A 133 10.70 -6.87 -1.39
C ALA A 133 9.37 -7.60 -1.09
N TYR A 134 8.23 -6.95 -1.24
CA TYR A 134 6.90 -7.54 -1.01
C TYR A 134 6.43 -8.44 -2.16
N TRP A 135 7.01 -8.30 -3.36
CA TRP A 135 6.53 -9.00 -4.56
C TRP A 135 6.59 -10.53 -4.46
N ASN A 136 7.68 -11.08 -3.93
CA ASN A 136 7.82 -12.53 -3.82
C ASN A 136 6.71 -13.14 -2.96
N THR A 137 6.42 -12.49 -1.83
CA THR A 137 5.35 -12.93 -0.92
C THR A 137 3.97 -12.79 -1.57
N ALA A 138 3.71 -11.67 -2.27
CA ALA A 138 2.46 -11.47 -3.01
C ALA A 138 2.25 -12.60 -4.03
N ARG A 139 3.29 -12.93 -4.81
CA ARG A 139 3.26 -14.01 -5.79
C ARG A 139 3.00 -15.37 -5.16
N ASP A 140 3.66 -15.68 -4.04
CA ASP A 140 3.46 -16.96 -3.36
C ASP A 140 2.02 -17.12 -2.86
N TRP A 141 1.42 -16.06 -2.33
CA TRP A 141 0.02 -16.06 -1.92
C TRP A 141 -0.94 -16.18 -3.11
N ALA A 142 -0.67 -15.48 -4.21
CA ALA A 142 -1.45 -15.58 -5.43
C ALA A 142 -1.47 -17.02 -5.97
N LEU A 143 -0.30 -17.69 -6.04
CA LEU A 143 -0.19 -19.07 -6.50
C LEU A 143 -0.96 -20.05 -5.59
N LYS A 144 -0.96 -19.82 -4.27
CA LYS A 144 -1.76 -20.62 -3.33
C LYS A 144 -3.27 -20.41 -3.55
N ALA A 145 -3.72 -19.17 -3.78
CA ALA A 145 -5.12 -18.88 -4.08
C ALA A 145 -5.56 -19.51 -5.41
N GLU A 146 -4.71 -19.44 -6.43
CA GLU A 146 -4.98 -20.01 -7.76
C GLU A 146 -5.00 -21.53 -7.78
N ALA A 147 -4.26 -22.19 -6.88
CA ALA A 147 -4.34 -23.64 -6.70
C ALA A 147 -5.76 -24.13 -6.32
N ILE A 148 -6.61 -23.25 -5.78
CA ILE A 148 -8.01 -23.51 -5.42
C ILE A 148 -8.97 -22.52 -6.12
N ARG A 149 -8.63 -22.11 -7.35
CA ARG A 149 -9.34 -21.08 -8.13
C ARG A 149 -10.85 -21.28 -8.28
N TRP A 150 -11.33 -22.52 -8.30
CA TRP A 150 -12.75 -22.86 -8.48
C TRP A 150 -13.67 -22.46 -7.31
N LEU A 151 -13.11 -22.10 -6.14
CA LEU A 151 -13.90 -21.58 -5.02
C LEU A 151 -14.17 -20.10 -5.24
N GLU A 152 -15.43 -19.70 -5.36
CA GLU A 152 -15.78 -18.31 -5.65
C GLU A 152 -15.99 -17.49 -4.36
N LEU A 153 -15.49 -16.25 -4.36
CA LEU A 153 -15.69 -15.27 -3.29
C LEU A 153 -16.09 -13.93 -3.94
N PRO A 154 -17.37 -13.77 -4.33
CA PRO A 154 -17.81 -12.65 -5.18
C PRO A 154 -17.49 -11.26 -4.62
N GLU A 155 -17.51 -11.09 -3.30
CA GLU A 155 -17.25 -9.81 -2.64
C GLU A 155 -15.78 -9.35 -2.75
N VAL A 156 -14.87 -10.27 -3.06
CA VAL A 156 -13.43 -10.02 -3.25
C VAL A 156 -12.95 -10.57 -4.60
N GLN A 157 -13.83 -10.61 -5.60
CA GLN A 157 -13.54 -11.16 -6.92
C GLN A 157 -12.33 -10.47 -7.58
N ASN A 158 -12.20 -9.16 -7.42
CA ASN A 158 -11.06 -8.40 -7.93
C ASN A 158 -9.71 -8.92 -7.40
N TRP A 159 -9.65 -9.44 -6.17
CA TRP A 159 -8.44 -10.05 -5.63
C TRP A 159 -8.15 -11.39 -6.31
N ALA A 160 -9.19 -12.16 -6.62
CA ALA A 160 -9.03 -13.40 -7.40
C ALA A 160 -8.55 -13.10 -8.83
N ASP A 161 -9.06 -12.03 -9.45
CA ASP A 161 -8.61 -11.59 -10.77
C ASP A 161 -7.12 -11.19 -10.75
N ASP A 162 -6.67 -10.47 -9.71
CA ASP A 162 -5.25 -10.16 -9.54
C ASP A 162 -4.41 -11.42 -9.30
N ALA A 163 -4.87 -12.38 -8.50
CA ALA A 163 -4.18 -13.64 -8.29
C ALA A 163 -4.00 -14.42 -9.61
N PHE A 164 -5.06 -14.48 -10.42
CA PHE A 164 -5.04 -15.09 -11.76
C PHE A 164 -4.03 -14.39 -12.68
N ARG A 165 -4.03 -13.05 -12.73
CA ARG A 165 -3.09 -12.27 -13.54
C ARG A 165 -1.64 -12.47 -13.10
N ILE A 166 -1.39 -12.59 -11.80
CA ILE A 166 -0.05 -12.89 -11.27
C ILE A 166 0.39 -14.29 -11.68
N ALA A 167 -0.47 -15.29 -11.51
CA ALA A 167 -0.15 -16.67 -11.86
C ALA A 167 0.06 -16.87 -13.37
N GLY A 168 -0.71 -16.13 -14.20
CA GLY A 168 -0.58 -16.11 -15.65
C GLY A 168 0.58 -15.25 -16.18
N GLY A 169 1.21 -14.44 -15.32
CA GLY A 169 2.30 -13.53 -15.70
C GLY A 169 1.85 -12.21 -16.37
N GLU A 170 0.54 -11.93 -16.41
CA GLU A 170 -0.02 -10.67 -16.90
C GLU A 170 0.25 -9.50 -15.93
N LEU A 171 0.37 -9.81 -14.64
CA LEU A 171 0.79 -8.87 -13.60
C LEU A 171 2.13 -9.33 -13.03
N ASP A 172 3.21 -8.59 -13.34
CA ASP A 172 4.56 -8.85 -12.84
C ASP A 172 5.18 -7.56 -12.28
N TYR A 173 5.08 -7.37 -10.97
CA TYR A 173 5.67 -6.21 -10.33
C TYR A 173 7.21 -6.26 -10.29
N ALA A 174 7.85 -7.43 -10.32
CA ALA A 174 9.31 -7.48 -10.44
C ALA A 174 9.76 -6.87 -11.78
N HIS A 175 9.10 -7.23 -12.87
CA HIS A 175 9.39 -6.64 -14.17
C HIS A 175 9.08 -5.13 -14.20
N ILE A 176 7.92 -4.72 -13.71
CA ILE A 176 7.51 -3.30 -13.70
C ILE A 176 8.47 -2.45 -12.88
N ILE A 177 8.78 -2.85 -11.65
CA ILE A 177 9.69 -2.13 -10.75
C ILE A 177 11.13 -2.16 -11.29
N GLY A 178 11.57 -3.30 -11.84
CA GLY A 178 12.88 -3.43 -12.47
C GLY A 178 13.11 -2.37 -13.56
N ARG A 179 12.14 -2.17 -14.45
CA ARG A 179 12.21 -1.12 -15.47
C ARG A 179 12.27 0.29 -14.88
N GLN A 180 11.55 0.55 -13.78
CA GLN A 180 11.62 1.85 -13.09
C GLN A 180 13.00 2.09 -12.49
N LEU A 181 13.59 1.09 -11.83
CA LEU A 181 14.94 1.16 -11.27
C LEU A 181 16.00 1.36 -12.35
N GLU A 182 15.91 0.66 -13.48
CA GLU A 182 16.82 0.84 -14.61
C GLU A 182 16.73 2.25 -15.19
N ARG A 183 15.52 2.81 -15.33
CA ARG A 183 15.35 4.19 -15.78
C ARG A 183 15.95 5.16 -14.76
N LEU A 184 15.63 5.00 -13.48
CA LEU A 184 16.15 5.84 -12.40
C LEU A 184 17.68 5.87 -12.41
N ALA A 185 18.33 4.72 -12.62
CA ALA A 185 19.78 4.61 -12.74
C ALA A 185 20.33 5.43 -13.92
N ARG A 186 19.66 5.44 -15.09
CA ARG A 186 20.05 6.28 -16.22
C ARG A 186 19.95 7.77 -15.89
N VAL A 187 18.82 8.19 -15.31
CA VAL A 187 18.60 9.60 -14.92
C VAL A 187 19.62 10.05 -13.86
N ARG A 188 19.99 9.17 -12.92
CA ARG A 188 21.06 9.41 -11.95
C ARG A 188 22.38 9.65 -12.66
N ALA A 189 22.75 8.79 -13.61
CA ALA A 189 23.99 8.95 -14.39
C ALA A 189 24.00 10.27 -15.18
N ASP A 190 22.87 10.67 -15.76
CA ASP A 190 22.75 11.95 -16.46
C ASP A 190 23.00 13.14 -15.52
N PHE A 191 22.43 13.13 -14.31
CA PHE A 191 22.73 14.14 -13.29
C PHE A 191 24.18 14.11 -12.83
N GLU A 192 24.76 12.93 -12.62
CA GLU A 192 26.16 12.77 -12.23
C GLU A 192 27.13 13.32 -13.28
N ALA A 193 26.77 13.24 -14.55
CA ALA A 193 27.54 13.79 -15.67
C ALA A 193 27.46 15.32 -15.81
N MET A 194 26.46 15.98 -15.20
CA MET A 194 26.32 17.44 -15.28
C MET A 194 27.46 18.16 -14.53
N ASP A 195 28.01 19.19 -15.16
CA ASP A 195 29.05 20.07 -14.63
C ASP A 195 28.71 21.56 -14.83
N ALA A 196 29.61 22.45 -14.42
CA ALA A 196 29.43 23.91 -14.52
C ALA A 196 29.31 24.43 -15.97
N ASN A 197 29.66 23.61 -16.97
CA ASN A 197 29.56 23.93 -18.40
C ASN A 197 28.31 23.32 -19.05
N SER A 198 27.53 22.55 -18.30
CA SER A 198 26.33 21.86 -18.77
C SER A 198 25.05 22.73 -18.68
N TYR A 199 25.19 24.02 -18.32
CA TYR A 199 24.13 25.03 -18.19
C TYR A 199 24.14 26.02 -19.37
#